data_AF-S7MDZ0-F1
#
_entry.id   AF-S7MDZ0-F1
#
_cell.length_a   1.000
_cell.length_b   1.000
_cell.length_c   1.000
_cell.angle_alpha   90.00
_cell.angle_beta   90.00
_cell.angle_gamma   90.00
#
_symmetry.space_group_name_H-M   'P 1'
#
loop_
_entity.id
_entity.type
_entity.pdbx_description
1 polymer ?
#
loop_
_entity_poly.entity_id
_entity_poly.type
_entity_poly.pdbx_seq_one_letter_code
_entity_poly.pdbx_strand_id
1 'polypeptide(L)' 'MARQMHQKRTPDFHEEYGSVTLAGGAPLCVATWTYTATQIGIEWNLSPVVRVNPKEWSD' A
#
# COMPACT_ATOMS: atom_id res chain seq x y z
N MET A 1 -21.37 -21.34 -39.01
CA MET A 1 -22.37 -21.68 -37.97
C MET A 1 -21.63 -21.94 -36.67
N ALA A 2 -22.12 -21.32 -35.59
CA ALA A 2 -21.51 -21.31 -34.27
C ALA A 2 -21.42 -22.72 -33.66
N ARG A 3 -20.26 -23.02 -33.07
CA ARG A 3 -20.20 -23.94 -31.92
C ARG A 3 -19.30 -23.35 -30.85
N GLN A 4 -19.75 -22.23 -30.29
CA GLN A 4 -19.44 -21.87 -28.91
C GLN A 4 -20.03 -22.99 -28.05
N MET A 5 -19.24 -24.05 -27.84
CA MET A 5 -19.58 -25.01 -26.81
C MET A 5 -19.57 -24.23 -25.52
N HIS A 6 -20.74 -24.17 -24.88
CA HIS A 6 -20.92 -23.75 -23.52
C HIS A 6 -20.20 -24.76 -22.60
N GLN A 7 -18.87 -24.83 -22.68
CA GLN A 7 -18.09 -25.32 -21.56
C GLN A 7 -18.36 -24.31 -20.46
N LYS A 8 -19.11 -24.73 -19.43
CA LYS A 8 -19.16 -24.00 -18.17
C LYS A 8 -17.72 -23.90 -17.68
N ARG A 9 -17.05 -22.79 -17.99
CA ARG A 9 -15.72 -22.50 -17.49
C ARG A 9 -15.90 -22.27 -15.98
N THR A 10 -15.26 -23.12 -15.18
CA THR A 10 -15.16 -22.89 -13.74
C THR A 10 -14.42 -21.56 -13.55
N PRO A 11 -14.94 -20.64 -12.72
CA PRO A 11 -14.23 -19.40 -12.41
C PRO A 11 -12.82 -19.71 -11.96
N ASP A 12 -11.84 -19.00 -12.51
CA ASP A 12 -10.50 -19.07 -11.93
C ASP A 12 -10.40 -18.19 -10.68
N PHE A 13 -9.26 -18.28 -10.00
CA PHE A 13 -9.03 -17.58 -8.75
C PHE A 13 -9.25 -16.06 -8.86
N HIS A 14 -8.87 -15.44 -9.97
CA HIS A 14 -8.99 -14.00 -10.14
C HIS A 14 -10.45 -13.57 -10.37
N GLU A 15 -11.25 -14.45 -10.97
CA GLU A 15 -12.68 -14.24 -11.17
C GLU A 15 -13.46 -14.36 -9.86
N GLU A 16 -13.09 -15.31 -8.99
CA GLU A 16 -13.79 -15.54 -7.71
C GLU A 16 -13.30 -14.64 -6.58
N TYR A 17 -11.98 -14.45 -6.46
CA TYR A 17 -11.36 -13.82 -5.29
C TYR A 17 -10.64 -12.50 -5.60
N GLY A 18 -10.37 -12.19 -6.86
CA GLY A 18 -9.53 -11.05 -7.23
C GLY A 18 -9.95 -9.73 -6.59
N SER A 19 -11.24 -9.41 -6.65
CA SER A 19 -11.78 -8.17 -6.07
C SER A 19 -11.70 -8.14 -4.54
N VAL A 20 -12.01 -9.24 -3.85
CA VAL A 20 -11.96 -9.29 -2.37
C VAL A 20 -10.53 -9.31 -1.86
N THR A 21 -9.63 -10.02 -2.53
CA THR A 21 -8.19 -10.01 -2.23
C THR A 21 -7.62 -8.62 -2.42
N LEU A 22 -7.97 -7.92 -3.49
CA LEU A 22 -7.53 -6.54 -3.72
C LEU A 22 -8.10 -5.59 -2.67
N ALA A 23 -9.41 -5.65 -2.43
CA ALA A 23 -10.10 -4.77 -1.49
C ALA A 23 -9.65 -4.99 -0.03
N GLY A 24 -9.24 -6.20 0.35
CA GLY A 24 -8.67 -6.47 1.67
C GLY A 24 -7.18 -6.16 1.77
N GLY A 25 -6.39 -6.56 0.77
CA GLY A 25 -4.93 -6.45 0.79
C GLY A 25 -4.43 -5.01 0.65
N ALA A 26 -5.05 -4.20 -0.22
CA ALA A 26 -4.63 -2.82 -0.42
C ALA A 26 -4.74 -1.95 0.84
N PRO A 27 -5.89 -1.88 1.54
CA PRO A 27 -5.98 -1.07 2.76
C PRO A 27 -5.14 -1.64 3.89
N LEU A 28 -5.02 -2.96 4.02
CA LEU A 28 -4.13 -3.58 5.01
C LEU A 28 -2.68 -3.12 4.80
N CYS A 29 -2.19 -3.21 3.56
CA CYS A 29 -0.83 -2.80 3.21
C CYS A 29 -0.60 -1.31 3.52
N VAL A 30 -1.52 -0.43 3.08
CA VAL A 30 -1.42 1.01 3.32
C VAL A 30 -1.45 1.31 4.81
N ALA A 31 -2.37 0.71 5.57
CA ALA A 31 -2.51 0.94 7.01
C ALA A 31 -1.25 0.51 7.78
N THR A 32 -0.75 -0.69 7.52
CA THR A 32 0.47 -1.20 8.18
C THR A 32 1.67 -0.32 7.86
N TRP A 33 1.92 -0.01 6.60
CA TRP A 33 3.08 0.81 6.24
C TRP A 33 2.97 2.25 6.71
N THR A 34 1.76 2.82 6.72
CA THR A 34 1.53 4.16 7.31
C THR A 34 1.84 4.15 8.80
N TYR A 35 1.30 3.16 9.52
CA TYR A 35 1.55 3.01 10.96
C TYR A 35 3.05 2.84 11.25
N THR A 36 3.73 1.95 10.52
CA THR A 36 5.18 1.77 10.64
C THR A 36 5.92 3.06 10.35
N ALA A 37 5.55 3.79 9.30
CA ALA A 37 6.26 4.99 8.91
C ALA A 37 6.11 6.15 9.90
N THR A 38 4.97 6.25 10.61
CA THR A 38 4.67 7.44 11.43
C THR A 38 4.56 7.18 12.93
N GLN A 39 4.21 5.96 13.37
CA GLN A 39 3.75 5.74 14.75
C GLN A 39 4.76 5.03 15.66
N ILE A 40 5.80 4.38 15.12
CA ILE A 40 6.75 3.60 15.93
C ILE A 40 8.07 4.33 16.23
N GLY A 41 8.14 5.63 15.92
CA GLY A 41 9.32 6.45 16.21
C GLY A 41 10.50 6.23 15.26
N ILE A 42 10.25 5.87 13.99
CA ILE A 42 11.31 5.82 12.98
C ILE A 42 11.91 7.22 12.78
N GLU A 43 13.21 7.35 13.02
CA GLU A 43 13.95 8.57 12.71
C GLU A 43 14.30 8.60 11.22
N TRP A 44 13.55 9.38 10.46
CA TRP A 44 13.75 9.52 9.01
C TRP A 44 14.87 10.48 8.62
N ASN A 45 15.36 11.30 9.57
CA ASN A 45 16.39 12.35 9.34
C ASN A 45 16.19 13.11 8.02
N LEU A 46 14.96 13.60 7.79
CA LEU A 46 14.62 14.31 6.57
C LEU A 46 15.35 15.65 6.49
N SER A 47 15.51 16.17 5.28
CA SER A 47 16.22 17.44 5.05
C SER A 47 15.73 18.55 6.01
N PRO A 48 16.65 19.26 6.69
CA PRO A 48 16.30 20.32 7.63
C PRO A 48 15.87 21.61 6.93
N VAL A 49 16.12 21.72 5.62
CA VAL A 49 15.80 22.91 4.80
C VAL A 49 14.31 23.23 4.93
N VAL A 50 13.99 24.45 5.36
CA VAL A 50 12.62 24.97 5.60
C VAL A 50 11.87 24.27 6.76
N ARG A 51 12.48 23.31 7.46
CA ARG A 51 11.84 22.55 8.58
C ARG A 51 12.43 22.89 9.94
N VAL A 52 13.70 23.26 9.99
CA VAL A 52 14.45 23.53 11.22
C VAL A 52 14.98 24.95 11.17
N ASN A 53 14.78 25.71 12.26
CA ASN A 53 15.43 27.00 12.43
C ASN A 53 16.86 26.77 12.97
N PRO A 54 17.93 27.20 12.27
CA PRO A 54 19.29 27.07 12.77
C PRO A 54 19.46 27.78 14.11
N LYS A 55 20.18 27.13 15.02
CA LYS A 55 20.56 27.69 16.32
C LYS A 55 22.07 27.86 16.34
N GLU A 56 22.54 29.05 16.74
CA GLU A 56 23.96 29.29 16.98
C GLU A 56 24.49 28.29 18.01
N TRP A 57 25.65 27.71 17.74
CA TRP A 57 26.18 26.59 18.54
C TRP A 57 27.53 26.90 19.18
N SER A 58 28.18 28.00 18.81
CA SER A 58 29.45 28.47 19.38
C SER A 58 29.40 29.96 19.66
N ASP A 59 30.10 30.40 20.69
CA ASP A 59 30.25 31.81 21.06
C ASP A 59 31.24 32.58 20.17
#